data_AF-A0A3G6UR35-F1
#
_entry.id   AF-A0A3G6UR35-F1
#
_cell.length_a   1.000
_cell.length_b   1.000
_cell.length_c   1.000
_cell.angle_alpha   90.00
_cell.angle_beta   90.00
_cell.angle_gamma   90.00
#
_symmetry.space_group_name_H-M   'P 1'
#
loop_
_entity.id
_entity.type
_entity.pdbx_description
1 polymer ?
#
loop_
_entity_poly.entity_id
_entity_poly.type
_entity_poly.pdbx_seq_one_letter_code
_entity_poly.pdbx_strand_id
1 'polypeptide(L)'
;MRRYIRTELLANEDKIKRNFQNLNTFNDIANLLEIPVEFLWKILIRDRAHSYRRFELRKKNGDPRIIYSPNTNLSILQKKFLYVLELNFNSHQRAHGFVKNRDIITNANEHINKRFVLNFDLENFFESINFRRVRHMFISYFKLNETVASTLANLCCHPDGFLPQGAATSPIISNILSKSMDKELTRIAINVRGCNYTRYADDITFSSNKRIFPTQIAIQHSDGNIEISEEVIKIINKYGFSIKESKTRMSDWKQHQSVTGIVVNSKLNVSRKYVRKVRSILHSAEKNIDNLDVAVELFNSKYNFRQKNNNTYPDMFSILRGKIAHIGNVKGKIDPVFLNLAKRYNQIAHLNEEPLIIIPPNDIQFYQENTFVMECNEFELYIDKNDETGEFIYGQGSGFLLKGIGLITNAHVVKEVIDLMKNEVKFINKYYVAIHRASPYDIIYKARIICYSIEKDLAILEVENLDIESIGYSANESIKKDMQINLVGFPSYREGNDIKSQSGYVEGIRMHEKINVRYEISATIYEGNSGGPVFNASNEVIGVATKGTTSNGVSPNEIIPISEVLKLAKEV
;
A
#
# COMPACT_ATOMS: atom_id res chain seq x y z
N MET A 1 -25.76 0.58 -37.87
CA MET A 1 -25.29 -0.40 -36.87
C MET A 1 -24.05 0.17 -36.18
N ARG A 2 -24.17 0.72 -34.96
CA ARG A 2 -23.01 1.25 -34.21
C ARG A 2 -22.18 0.05 -33.73
N ARG A 3 -21.11 -0.31 -34.46
CA ARG A 3 -20.10 -1.26 -33.94
C ARG A 3 -19.50 -0.63 -32.67
N TYR A 4 -19.76 -1.23 -31.52
CA TYR A 4 -19.09 -0.85 -30.27
C TYR A 4 -17.59 -1.10 -30.45
N ILE A 5 -16.81 -0.03 -30.40
CA ILE A 5 -15.35 -0.12 -30.49
C ILE A 5 -14.86 -0.51 -29.11
N ARG A 6 -14.18 -1.65 -29.02
CA ARG A 6 -13.58 -2.13 -27.78
C ARG A 6 -12.51 -1.15 -27.31
N THR A 7 -12.42 -0.96 -26.01
CA THR A 7 -11.45 -0.06 -25.37
C THR A 7 -10.05 -0.67 -25.26
N GLU A 8 -9.97 -2.00 -25.30
CA GLU A 8 -8.74 -2.77 -25.09
C GLU A 8 -8.27 -3.46 -26.37
N LEU A 9 -7.02 -3.92 -26.37
CA LEU A 9 -6.42 -4.73 -27.42
C LEU A 9 -6.60 -6.22 -27.09
N LEU A 10 -6.94 -7.03 -28.09
CA LEU A 10 -7.18 -8.48 -27.96
C LEU A 10 -5.92 -9.30 -28.25
N ALA A 11 -5.02 -8.77 -29.07
CA ALA A 11 -3.74 -9.38 -29.34
C ALA A 11 -2.92 -9.54 -28.05
N ASN A 12 -2.22 -10.67 -27.93
CA ASN A 12 -1.27 -10.88 -26.82
C ASN A 12 -0.06 -9.94 -26.94
N GLU A 13 0.69 -9.79 -25.83
CA GLU A 13 1.80 -8.84 -25.73
C GLU A 13 2.88 -9.03 -26.79
N ASP A 14 3.25 -10.27 -27.10
CA ASP A 14 4.31 -10.57 -28.08
C ASP A 14 3.89 -10.18 -29.50
N LYS A 15 2.63 -10.45 -29.85
CA LYS A 15 2.06 -10.04 -31.13
C LYS A 15 1.99 -8.51 -31.24
N ILE A 16 1.61 -7.82 -30.16
CA ILE A 16 1.58 -6.35 -30.13
C ILE A 16 2.98 -5.77 -30.35
N LYS A 17 4.00 -6.26 -29.61
CA LYS A 17 5.40 -5.81 -29.75
C LYS A 17 5.92 -6.02 -31.17
N ARG A 18 5.71 -7.22 -31.73
CA ARG A 18 6.13 -7.54 -33.11
C ARG A 18 5.42 -6.66 -34.14
N ASN A 19 4.10 -6.46 -34.01
CA ASN A 19 3.35 -5.63 -34.95
C ASN A 19 3.79 -4.17 -34.89
N PHE A 20 4.05 -3.64 -33.70
CA PHE A 20 4.51 -2.27 -33.52
C PHE A 20 5.87 -2.01 -34.17
N GLN A 21 6.81 -2.95 -34.05
CA GLN A 21 8.14 -2.85 -34.67
C GLN A 21 8.11 -2.92 -36.20
N ASN A 22 7.09 -3.56 -36.77
CA ASN A 22 6.95 -3.78 -38.21
C ASN A 22 5.95 -2.83 -38.90
N LEU A 23 5.54 -1.75 -38.22
CA LEU A 23 4.62 -0.77 -38.81
C LEU A 23 5.27 -0.09 -40.02
N ASN A 24 4.64 -0.21 -41.19
CA ASN A 24 5.12 0.43 -42.41
C ASN A 24 4.10 1.38 -43.07
N THR A 25 2.82 1.13 -42.86
CA THR A 25 1.73 1.83 -43.55
C THR A 25 0.69 2.37 -42.56
N PHE A 26 -0.21 3.22 -43.08
CA PHE A 26 -1.38 3.70 -42.34
C PHE A 26 -2.30 2.54 -41.89
N ASN A 27 -2.45 1.51 -42.75
CA ASN A 27 -3.26 0.34 -42.46
C ASN A 27 -2.68 -0.50 -41.32
N ASP A 28 -1.35 -0.59 -41.23
CA ASP A 28 -0.70 -1.34 -40.13
C ASP A 28 -1.02 -0.71 -38.77
N ILE A 29 -1.13 0.62 -38.69
CA ILE A 29 -1.52 1.32 -37.46
C ILE A 29 -2.97 0.97 -37.09
N ALA A 30 -3.89 0.99 -38.07
CA ALA A 30 -5.28 0.61 -37.83
C ALA A 30 -5.39 -0.85 -37.36
N ASN A 31 -4.63 -1.76 -37.96
CA ASN A 31 -4.55 -3.16 -37.57
C ASN A 31 -3.97 -3.34 -36.17
N LEU A 32 -2.89 -2.62 -35.83
CA LEU A 32 -2.28 -2.62 -34.50
C LEU A 32 -3.27 -2.15 -33.43
N LEU A 33 -4.09 -1.14 -33.74
CA LEU A 33 -5.10 -0.61 -32.83
C LEU A 33 -6.42 -1.42 -32.88
N GLU A 34 -6.51 -2.46 -33.70
CA GLU A 34 -7.67 -3.31 -33.90
C GLU A 34 -8.95 -2.52 -34.24
N ILE A 35 -8.82 -1.62 -35.23
CA ILE A 35 -9.91 -0.79 -35.73
C ILE A 35 -9.96 -0.80 -37.26
N PRO A 36 -11.13 -0.50 -37.87
CA PRO A 36 -11.21 -0.26 -39.31
C PRO A 36 -10.33 0.93 -39.75
N VAL A 37 -9.72 0.82 -40.93
CA VAL A 37 -8.83 1.86 -41.49
C VAL A 37 -9.59 3.17 -41.71
N GLU A 38 -10.84 3.09 -42.17
CA GLU A 38 -11.72 4.24 -42.40
C GLU A 38 -12.03 4.99 -41.11
N PHE A 39 -12.05 4.26 -39.98
CA PHE A 39 -12.29 4.85 -38.67
C PHE A 39 -11.06 5.64 -38.19
N LEU A 40 -9.85 5.10 -38.37
CA LEU A 40 -8.61 5.82 -38.09
C LEU A 40 -8.50 7.09 -38.96
N TRP A 41 -8.79 6.96 -40.26
CA TRP A 41 -8.78 8.07 -41.21
C TRP A 41 -9.77 9.16 -40.79
N LYS A 42 -11.01 8.77 -40.46
CA LYS A 42 -12.04 9.68 -39.97
C LYS A 42 -11.57 10.50 -38.77
N ILE A 43 -10.94 9.87 -37.77
CA ILE A 43 -10.49 10.57 -36.55
C ILE A 43 -9.30 11.48 -36.84
N LEU A 44 -8.28 10.97 -37.52
CA LEU A 44 -7.00 11.68 -37.66
C LEU A 44 -6.98 12.71 -38.78
N ILE A 45 -7.89 12.63 -39.75
CA ILE A 45 -7.91 13.51 -40.92
C ILE A 45 -9.19 14.33 -40.94
N ARG A 46 -10.36 13.68 -41.06
CA ARG A 46 -11.64 14.38 -41.23
C ARG A 46 -12.08 15.15 -39.99
N ASP A 47 -12.02 14.50 -38.83
CA ASP A 47 -12.54 15.04 -37.57
C ASP A 47 -11.40 15.66 -36.70
N ARG A 48 -10.19 15.79 -37.26
CA ARG A 48 -8.96 16.19 -36.55
C ARG A 48 -9.13 17.49 -35.75
N ALA A 49 -9.70 18.53 -36.37
CA ALA A 49 -9.88 19.84 -35.73
C ALA A 49 -10.79 19.80 -34.48
N HIS A 50 -11.69 18.82 -34.38
CA HIS A 50 -12.65 18.68 -33.27
C HIS A 50 -12.28 17.54 -32.32
N SER A 51 -11.01 17.13 -32.32
CA SER A 51 -10.53 15.98 -31.56
C SER A 51 -10.38 16.23 -30.05
N TYR A 52 -10.33 17.50 -29.63
CA TYR A 52 -10.14 17.90 -28.23
C TYR A 52 -11.18 18.92 -27.79
N ARG A 53 -11.60 18.80 -26.52
CA ARG A 53 -12.39 19.79 -25.80
C ARG A 53 -11.49 20.55 -24.83
N ARG A 54 -11.45 21.87 -24.99
CA ARG A 54 -10.76 22.80 -24.09
C ARG A 54 -11.64 23.13 -22.88
N PHE A 55 -11.07 23.10 -21.68
CA PHE A 55 -11.70 23.63 -20.47
C PHE A 55 -10.64 24.12 -19.47
N GLU A 56 -11.06 24.91 -18.49
CA GLU A 56 -10.14 25.57 -17.54
C GLU A 56 -10.30 25.01 -16.12
N LEU A 57 -9.17 24.80 -15.46
CA LEU A 57 -9.06 24.45 -14.05
C LEU A 57 -8.30 25.53 -13.29
N ARG A 58 -8.67 25.83 -12.04
CA ARG A 58 -7.91 26.81 -11.23
C ARG A 58 -6.63 26.19 -10.65
N LYS A 59 -5.48 26.86 -10.80
CA LYS A 59 -4.21 26.55 -10.13
C LYS A 59 -4.26 26.93 -8.65
N LYS A 60 -3.20 26.59 -7.88
CA LYS A 60 -3.12 26.87 -6.42
C LYS A 60 -3.01 28.36 -6.11
N ASN A 61 -2.41 29.11 -7.02
CA ASN A 61 -2.30 30.56 -6.97
C ASN A 61 -3.50 31.30 -7.58
N GLY A 62 -4.50 30.59 -8.14
CA GLY A 62 -5.71 31.18 -8.71
C GLY A 62 -5.75 31.21 -10.23
N ASP A 63 -4.60 31.23 -10.90
CA ASP A 63 -4.50 31.28 -12.37
C ASP A 63 -5.21 30.11 -13.06
N PRO A 64 -5.71 30.30 -14.29
CA PRO A 64 -6.25 29.20 -15.07
C PRO A 64 -5.15 28.21 -15.51
N ARG A 65 -5.50 26.93 -15.54
CA ARG A 65 -4.81 25.81 -16.19
C ARG A 65 -5.74 25.29 -17.27
N ILE A 66 -5.34 25.46 -18.51
CA ILE A 66 -6.09 24.98 -19.66
C ILE A 66 -5.85 23.48 -19.79
N ILE A 67 -6.91 22.70 -19.93
CA ILE A 67 -6.88 21.26 -20.16
C ILE A 67 -7.51 20.97 -21.51
N TYR A 68 -6.89 20.08 -22.28
CA TYR A 68 -7.38 19.61 -23.56
C TYR A 68 -7.71 18.12 -23.43
N SER A 69 -8.99 17.81 -23.20
CA SER A 69 -9.45 16.42 -23.12
C SER A 69 -9.77 15.90 -24.53
N PRO A 70 -9.22 14.75 -24.94
CA PRO A 70 -9.62 14.14 -26.21
C PRO A 70 -11.11 13.76 -26.17
N ASN A 71 -11.76 13.78 -27.33
CA ASN A 71 -13.11 13.23 -27.47
C ASN A 71 -13.09 11.71 -27.26
N THR A 72 -14.26 11.10 -27.08
CA THR A 72 -14.39 9.67 -26.72
C THR A 72 -13.63 8.75 -27.69
N ASN A 73 -13.76 9.00 -28.99
CA ASN A 73 -13.15 8.15 -30.02
C ASN A 73 -11.62 8.25 -30.01
N LEU A 74 -11.08 9.47 -29.95
CA LEU A 74 -9.64 9.67 -29.86
C LEU A 74 -9.08 9.13 -28.54
N SER A 75 -9.80 9.31 -27.43
CA SER A 75 -9.41 8.79 -26.11
C SER A 75 -9.27 7.26 -26.13
N ILE A 76 -10.17 6.55 -26.82
CA ILE A 76 -10.08 5.09 -26.99
C ILE A 76 -8.79 4.72 -27.74
N LEU A 77 -8.51 5.38 -28.87
CA LEU A 77 -7.31 5.09 -29.65
C LEU A 77 -6.03 5.40 -28.89
N GLN A 78 -5.99 6.52 -28.17
CA GLN A 78 -4.84 6.89 -27.34
C GLN A 78 -4.62 5.92 -26.17
N LYS A 79 -5.68 5.40 -25.55
CA LYS A 79 -5.56 4.38 -24.49
C LYS A 79 -5.01 3.06 -25.03
N LYS A 80 -5.52 2.60 -26.18
CA LYS A 80 -4.95 1.43 -26.86
C LYS A 80 -3.47 1.65 -27.19
N PHE A 81 -3.13 2.82 -27.73
CA PHE A 81 -1.75 3.12 -28.09
C PHE A 81 -0.84 3.34 -26.88
N LEU A 82 -1.36 3.86 -25.76
CA LEU A 82 -0.63 3.93 -24.49
C LEU A 82 -0.14 2.52 -24.08
N TYR A 83 -1.01 1.52 -24.13
CA TYR A 83 -0.63 0.13 -23.81
C TYR A 83 0.48 -0.37 -24.73
N VAL A 84 0.41 -0.09 -26.04
CA VAL A 84 1.50 -0.40 -26.98
C VAL A 84 2.81 0.27 -26.56
N LEU A 85 2.78 1.56 -26.20
CA LEU A 85 3.98 2.28 -25.77
C LEU A 85 4.56 1.71 -24.47
N GLU A 86 3.72 1.36 -23.49
CA GLU A 86 4.15 0.77 -22.22
C GLU A 86 4.86 -0.57 -22.42
N LEU A 87 4.42 -1.39 -23.37
CA LEU A 87 5.08 -2.66 -23.73
C LEU A 87 6.45 -2.47 -24.41
N ASN A 88 6.71 -1.30 -24.99
CA ASN A 88 7.90 -1.02 -25.81
C ASN A 88 8.83 0.03 -25.19
N PHE A 89 8.54 0.52 -23.97
CA PHE A 89 9.34 1.56 -23.33
C PHE A 89 9.63 1.28 -21.86
N ASN A 90 10.91 1.40 -21.51
CA ASN A 90 11.36 1.42 -20.12
C ASN A 90 11.73 2.84 -19.70
N SER A 91 11.02 3.38 -18.71
CA SER A 91 11.28 4.68 -18.10
C SER A 91 12.66 4.77 -17.47
N HIS A 92 13.20 5.98 -17.36
CA HIS A 92 14.44 6.21 -16.64
C HIS A 92 14.29 5.88 -15.14
N GLN A 93 15.31 5.30 -14.52
CA GLN A 93 15.26 4.87 -13.11
C GLN A 93 15.10 6.02 -12.10
N ARG A 94 15.33 7.27 -12.52
CA ARG A 94 15.12 8.49 -11.70
C ARG A 94 13.84 9.26 -12.06
N ALA A 95 13.05 8.76 -13.01
CA ALA A 95 11.73 9.30 -13.31
C ALA A 95 10.68 8.61 -12.43
N HIS A 96 9.88 9.40 -11.71
CA HIS A 96 8.81 8.91 -10.84
C HIS A 96 7.42 9.31 -11.35
N GLY A 97 7.32 10.45 -12.03
CA GLY A 97 6.05 10.91 -12.59
C GLY A 97 5.63 10.05 -13.78
N PHE A 98 4.37 9.59 -13.78
CA PHE A 98 3.79 8.78 -14.85
C PHE A 98 4.52 7.45 -15.11
N VAL A 99 5.11 6.86 -14.07
CA VAL A 99 5.77 5.56 -14.15
C VAL A 99 5.00 4.56 -13.31
N LYS A 100 4.73 3.37 -13.87
CA LYS A 100 4.05 2.29 -13.15
C LYS A 100 4.78 1.97 -11.84
N ASN A 101 4.03 1.77 -10.77
CA ASN A 101 4.53 1.51 -9.41
C ASN A 101 5.43 2.62 -8.83
N ARG A 102 5.32 3.85 -9.35
CA ARG A 102 5.95 5.04 -8.78
C ARG A 102 4.92 6.13 -8.57
N ASP A 103 5.17 6.94 -7.56
CA ASP A 103 4.27 7.98 -7.09
C ASP A 103 5.05 9.09 -6.37
N ILE A 104 4.32 10.04 -5.81
CA ILE A 104 4.89 11.14 -5.02
C ILE A 104 5.63 10.67 -3.76
N ILE A 105 5.31 9.48 -3.24
CA ILE A 105 5.90 8.92 -2.02
C ILE A 105 7.27 8.32 -2.35
N THR A 106 7.34 7.44 -3.36
CA THR A 106 8.60 6.89 -3.88
C THR A 106 9.56 8.00 -4.32
N ASN A 107 9.05 9.07 -4.92
CA ASN A 107 9.84 10.23 -5.31
C ASN A 107 10.43 10.94 -4.09
N ALA A 108 9.59 11.25 -3.10
CA ALA A 108 10.02 11.90 -1.86
C ALA A 108 11.00 11.04 -1.04
N ASN A 109 10.85 9.71 -1.09
CA ASN A 109 11.69 8.77 -0.34
C ASN A 109 13.18 8.87 -0.68
N GLU A 110 13.52 9.16 -1.94
CA GLU A 110 14.90 9.35 -2.40
C GLU A 110 15.61 10.56 -1.75
N HIS A 111 14.86 11.47 -1.12
CA HIS A 111 15.35 12.73 -0.59
C HIS A 111 15.17 12.88 0.93
N ILE A 112 14.91 11.79 1.65
CA ILE A 112 14.79 11.81 3.11
C ILE A 112 16.15 12.08 3.76
N ASN A 113 16.15 12.82 4.88
CA ASN A 113 17.31 13.06 5.73
C ASN A 113 18.47 13.69 4.95
N LYS A 114 18.15 14.75 4.20
CA LYS A 114 19.09 15.48 3.35
C LYS A 114 19.36 16.87 3.92
N ARG A 115 20.62 17.26 3.97
CA ARG A 115 21.04 18.58 4.44
C ARG A 115 20.45 19.71 3.60
N PHE A 116 20.30 19.48 2.29
CA PHE A 116 19.72 20.41 1.34
C PHE A 116 18.79 19.68 0.36
N VAL A 117 17.67 20.31 0.01
CA VAL A 117 16.73 19.88 -1.04
C VAL A 117 16.47 21.06 -1.96
N LEU A 118 16.85 20.93 -3.24
CA LEU A 118 16.59 21.85 -4.33
C LEU A 118 15.42 21.31 -5.15
N ASN A 119 14.41 22.13 -5.40
CA ASN A 119 13.32 21.85 -6.32
C ASN A 119 13.21 22.96 -7.36
N PHE A 120 13.02 22.58 -8.62
CA PHE A 120 12.65 23.51 -9.68
C PHE A 120 11.72 22.81 -10.67
N ASP A 121 11.00 23.61 -11.45
CA ASP A 121 9.92 23.14 -12.33
C ASP A 121 10.24 23.51 -13.78
N LEU A 122 9.80 22.70 -14.73
CA LEU A 122 9.95 23.02 -16.15
C LEU A 122 8.78 23.88 -16.64
N GLU A 123 9.08 24.91 -17.41
CA GLU A 123 8.06 25.79 -17.98
C GLU A 123 7.29 25.11 -19.11
N ASN A 124 5.96 25.16 -19.05
CA ASN A 124 5.04 24.67 -20.08
C ASN A 124 5.42 23.26 -20.58
N PHE A 125 5.70 22.35 -19.64
CA PHE A 125 6.36 21.07 -19.92
C PHE A 125 5.75 20.27 -21.07
N PHE A 126 4.42 20.10 -21.08
CA PHE A 126 3.74 19.38 -22.16
C PHE A 126 3.69 20.20 -23.46
N GLU A 127 3.36 21.48 -23.37
CA GLU A 127 3.23 22.37 -24.52
C GLU A 127 4.57 22.62 -25.24
N SER A 128 5.70 22.53 -24.51
CA SER A 128 7.06 22.59 -25.06
C SER A 128 7.39 21.40 -25.96
N ILE A 129 6.67 20.28 -25.80
CA ILE A 129 6.82 19.08 -26.62
C ILE A 129 5.93 19.22 -27.85
N ASN A 130 6.53 19.71 -28.93
CA ASN A 130 5.82 19.90 -30.20
C ASN A 130 5.77 18.63 -31.08
N PHE A 131 4.88 18.67 -32.07
CA PHE A 131 4.65 17.59 -33.05
C PHE A 131 5.95 17.11 -33.70
N ARG A 132 6.88 18.01 -34.03
CA ARG A 132 8.16 17.64 -34.66
C ARG A 132 9.02 16.81 -33.73
N ARG A 133 9.07 17.14 -32.44
CA ARG A 133 9.78 16.34 -31.41
C ARG A 133 9.15 14.96 -31.26
N VAL A 134 7.83 14.87 -31.21
CA VAL A 134 7.10 13.58 -31.10
C VAL A 134 7.31 12.72 -32.36
N ARG A 135 7.19 13.30 -33.55
CA ARG A 135 7.48 12.61 -34.82
C ARG A 135 8.92 12.11 -34.85
N HIS A 136 9.89 12.97 -34.53
CA HIS A 136 11.30 12.61 -34.52
C HIS A 136 11.62 11.53 -33.48
N MET A 137 10.92 11.50 -32.33
CA MET A 137 11.03 10.41 -31.36
C MET A 137 10.60 9.07 -31.98
N PHE A 138 9.48 9.01 -32.71
CA PHE A 138 9.07 7.76 -33.38
C PHE A 138 10.09 7.29 -34.42
N ILE A 139 10.72 8.21 -35.14
CA ILE A 139 11.76 7.88 -36.13
C ILE A 139 13.05 7.43 -35.43
N SER A 140 13.56 8.22 -34.49
CA SER A 140 14.90 8.01 -33.93
C SER A 140 14.94 6.93 -32.86
N TYR A 141 13.94 6.89 -31.97
CA TYR A 141 13.89 5.94 -30.85
C TYR A 141 13.26 4.61 -31.25
N PHE A 142 12.11 4.65 -31.92
CA PHE A 142 11.38 3.44 -32.33
C PHE A 142 11.72 2.94 -33.75
N LYS A 143 12.57 3.66 -34.50
CA LYS A 143 13.02 3.27 -35.85
C LYS A 143 11.88 3.13 -36.87
N LEU A 144 10.78 3.86 -36.67
CA LEU A 144 9.63 3.86 -37.58
C LEU A 144 9.86 4.79 -38.77
N ASN A 145 9.25 4.47 -39.92
CA ASN A 145 9.35 5.33 -41.10
C ASN A 145 8.58 6.65 -40.92
N GLU A 146 8.84 7.59 -41.82
CA GLU A 146 8.30 8.95 -41.75
C GLU A 146 6.77 9.02 -41.77
N THR A 147 6.12 8.18 -42.58
CA THR A 147 4.67 8.14 -42.74
C THR A 147 4.02 7.69 -41.43
N VAL A 148 4.46 6.54 -40.91
CA VAL A 148 3.96 5.98 -39.65
C VAL A 148 4.21 6.94 -38.48
N ALA A 149 5.43 7.49 -38.39
CA ALA A 149 5.79 8.44 -37.34
C ALA A 149 4.90 9.70 -37.36
N SER A 150 4.56 10.20 -38.55
CA SER A 150 3.68 11.36 -38.71
C SER A 150 2.24 11.03 -38.32
N THR A 151 1.73 9.85 -38.68
CA THR A 151 0.39 9.40 -38.29
C THR A 151 0.28 9.21 -36.78
N LEU A 152 1.25 8.56 -36.14
CA LEU A 152 1.28 8.38 -34.68
C LEU A 152 1.47 9.72 -33.94
N ALA A 153 2.29 10.63 -34.46
CA ALA A 153 2.39 11.98 -33.90
C ALA A 153 1.05 12.74 -33.99
N ASN A 154 0.29 12.58 -35.08
CA ASN A 154 -1.06 13.16 -35.20
C ASN A 154 -2.07 12.54 -34.23
N LEU A 155 -1.92 11.25 -33.91
CA LEU A 155 -2.73 10.58 -32.90
C LEU A 155 -2.46 11.13 -31.49
N CYS A 156 -1.23 11.53 -31.20
CA CYS A 156 -0.79 11.93 -29.86
C CYS A 156 -0.86 13.44 -29.59
N CYS A 157 -0.68 14.28 -30.61
CA CYS A 157 -0.62 15.73 -30.45
C CYS A 157 -1.99 16.40 -30.63
N HIS A 158 -2.13 17.59 -30.05
CA HIS A 158 -3.20 18.53 -30.39
C HIS A 158 -3.05 18.96 -31.86
N PRO A 159 -4.14 19.31 -32.58
CA PRO A 159 -4.08 19.84 -33.94
C PRO A 159 -3.10 21.01 -34.14
N ASP A 160 -2.95 21.84 -33.11
CA ASP A 160 -2.00 22.97 -33.07
C ASP A 160 -0.53 22.56 -32.87
N GLY A 161 -0.26 21.26 -32.78
CA GLY A 161 1.09 20.72 -32.86
C GLY A 161 1.86 20.67 -31.53
N PHE A 162 1.17 20.55 -30.39
CA PHE A 162 1.78 20.33 -29.07
C PHE A 162 1.21 19.09 -28.38
N LEU A 163 1.88 18.62 -27.33
CA LEU A 163 1.39 17.50 -26.53
C LEU A 163 0.33 17.97 -25.53
N PRO A 164 -0.93 17.52 -25.60
CA PRO A 164 -2.00 18.11 -24.80
C PRO A 164 -2.01 17.58 -23.36
N GLN A 165 -2.23 18.46 -22.39
CA GLN A 165 -2.56 18.08 -21.02
C GLN A 165 -3.98 17.50 -21.00
N GLY A 166 -4.09 16.18 -20.86
CA GLY A 166 -5.38 15.46 -20.84
C GLY A 166 -5.44 14.23 -21.75
N ALA A 167 -4.52 14.10 -22.72
CA ALA A 167 -4.39 12.90 -23.53
C ALA A 167 -3.68 11.76 -22.78
N ALA A 168 -4.13 10.52 -23.02
CA ALA A 168 -3.60 9.33 -22.35
C ALA A 168 -2.14 9.03 -22.70
N THR A 169 -1.71 9.39 -23.91
CA THR A 169 -0.34 9.15 -24.41
C THR A 169 0.67 10.22 -23.97
N SER A 170 0.21 11.42 -23.61
CA SER A 170 1.09 12.53 -23.24
C SER A 170 2.07 12.20 -22.11
N PRO A 171 1.64 11.56 -21.01
CA PRO A 171 2.52 11.17 -19.92
C PRO A 171 3.73 10.32 -20.35
N ILE A 172 3.49 9.22 -21.07
CA ILE A 172 4.56 8.31 -21.48
C ILE A 172 5.49 8.94 -22.53
N ILE A 173 4.95 9.72 -23.48
CA ILE A 173 5.74 10.44 -24.49
C ILE A 173 6.68 11.45 -23.84
N SER A 174 6.19 12.18 -22.83
CA SER A 174 7.02 13.13 -22.08
C SER A 174 8.18 12.45 -21.38
N ASN A 175 7.98 11.24 -20.85
CA ASN A 175 9.04 10.44 -20.24
C ASN A 175 10.03 9.86 -21.25
N ILE A 176 9.57 9.43 -22.44
CA ILE A 176 10.47 8.96 -23.51
C ILE A 176 11.42 10.10 -23.92
N LEU A 177 10.88 11.29 -24.18
CA LEU A 177 11.64 12.46 -24.62
C LEU A 177 12.58 13.00 -23.53
N SER A 178 12.18 12.88 -22.26
CA SER A 178 13.00 13.34 -21.12
C SER A 178 14.09 12.34 -20.72
N LYS A 179 14.08 11.11 -21.23
CA LYS A 179 14.98 10.04 -20.77
C LYS A 179 16.47 10.37 -20.93
N SER A 180 16.86 11.05 -22.00
CA SER A 180 18.26 11.44 -22.23
C SER A 180 18.67 12.63 -21.36
N MET A 181 17.76 13.57 -21.11
CA MET A 181 17.94 14.65 -20.12
C MET A 181 18.16 14.05 -18.72
N ASP A 182 17.30 13.11 -18.31
CA ASP A 182 17.39 12.44 -17.02
C ASP A 182 18.73 11.72 -16.84
N LYS A 183 19.26 11.09 -17.91
CA LYS A 183 20.59 10.46 -17.89
C LYS A 183 21.70 11.48 -17.62
N GLU A 184 21.69 12.63 -18.28
CA GLU A 184 22.71 13.66 -18.10
C GLU A 184 22.63 14.33 -16.72
N LEU A 185 21.43 14.67 -16.26
CA LEU A 185 21.23 15.22 -14.91
C LEU A 185 21.61 14.22 -13.81
N THR A 186 21.33 12.93 -14.03
CA THR A 186 21.79 11.86 -13.13
C THR A 186 23.32 11.77 -13.09
N ARG A 187 24.01 11.94 -14.23
CA ARG A 187 25.48 11.95 -14.27
C ARG A 187 26.07 13.11 -13.48
N ILE A 188 25.48 14.31 -13.56
CA ILE A 188 25.91 15.44 -12.71
C ILE A 188 25.82 15.07 -11.24
N ALA A 189 24.67 14.54 -10.80
CA ALA A 189 24.47 14.14 -9.40
C ALA A 189 25.50 13.09 -8.94
N ILE A 190 25.83 12.12 -9.80
CA ILE A 190 26.83 11.09 -9.54
C ILE A 190 28.24 11.70 -9.44
N ASN A 191 28.63 12.54 -10.40
CA ASN A 191 29.96 13.15 -10.48
C ASN A 191 30.28 14.03 -9.27
N VAL A 192 29.29 14.77 -8.79
CA VAL A 192 29.40 15.59 -7.59
C VAL A 192 29.65 14.73 -6.33
N ARG A 193 29.23 13.46 -6.31
CA ARG A 193 29.18 12.55 -5.15
C ARG A 193 28.28 13.04 -4.01
N GLY A 194 27.50 12.13 -3.43
CA GLY A 194 26.61 12.44 -2.30
C GLY A 194 25.41 13.33 -2.65
N CYS A 195 25.02 13.36 -3.93
CA CYS A 195 23.85 14.06 -4.42
C CYS A 195 22.85 13.07 -5.05
N ASN A 196 21.56 13.27 -4.81
CA ASN A 196 20.47 12.49 -5.38
C ASN A 196 19.69 13.35 -6.38
N TYR A 197 19.21 12.73 -7.45
CA TYR A 197 18.37 13.36 -8.48
C TYR A 197 17.12 12.54 -8.73
N THR A 198 15.97 13.21 -8.84
CA THR A 198 14.72 12.62 -9.33
C THR A 198 13.93 13.62 -10.17
N ARG A 199 13.03 13.11 -11.01
CA ARG A 199 12.03 13.90 -11.76
C ARG A 199 10.63 13.32 -11.59
N TYR A 200 9.68 14.17 -11.23
CA TYR A 200 8.25 13.85 -11.20
C TYR A 200 7.51 14.75 -12.20
N ALA A 201 7.28 14.24 -13.41
CA ALA A 201 6.74 15.03 -14.52
C ALA A 201 7.65 16.24 -14.83
N ASP A 202 7.14 17.46 -14.59
CA ASP A 202 7.81 18.76 -14.72
C ASP A 202 8.66 19.14 -13.49
N ASP A 203 8.33 18.63 -12.31
CA ASP A 203 9.07 18.89 -11.07
C ASP A 203 10.38 18.09 -11.04
N ILE A 204 11.51 18.77 -10.94
CA ILE A 204 12.84 18.19 -10.77
C ILE A 204 13.34 18.45 -9.34
N THR A 205 13.98 17.44 -8.74
CA THR A 205 14.55 17.54 -7.39
C THR A 205 15.99 17.06 -7.35
N PHE A 206 16.85 17.88 -6.74
CA PHE A 206 18.18 17.47 -6.29
C PHE A 206 18.26 17.54 -4.77
N SER A 207 19.00 16.66 -4.13
CA SER A 207 19.30 16.77 -2.70
C SER A 207 20.72 16.34 -2.37
N SER A 208 21.28 16.85 -1.27
CA SER A 208 22.66 16.59 -0.89
C SER A 208 22.86 16.65 0.62
N ASN A 209 23.82 15.87 1.12
CA ASN A 209 24.30 15.91 2.51
C ASN A 209 25.63 16.67 2.68
N LYS A 210 26.16 17.25 1.60
CA LYS A 210 27.38 18.07 1.67
C LYS A 210 27.18 19.31 2.53
N ARG A 211 28.28 19.82 3.09
CA ARG A 211 28.27 21.04 3.92
C ARG A 211 27.74 22.27 3.18
N ILE A 212 28.10 22.38 1.91
CA ILE A 212 27.66 23.41 0.97
C ILE A 212 26.97 22.67 -0.19
N PHE A 213 25.87 23.22 -0.69
CA PHE A 213 25.20 22.64 -1.84
C PHE A 213 26.13 22.69 -3.08
N PRO A 214 26.16 21.64 -3.91
CA PRO A 214 27.06 21.59 -5.07
C PRO A 214 26.82 22.73 -6.06
N THR A 215 27.83 23.58 -6.28
CA THR A 215 27.76 24.73 -7.20
C THR A 215 27.64 24.32 -8.66
N GLN A 216 28.06 23.09 -9.01
CA GLN A 216 27.80 22.47 -10.32
C GLN A 216 26.31 22.20 -10.58
N ILE A 217 25.45 22.36 -9.59
CA ILE A 217 24.00 22.16 -9.72
C ILE A 217 23.29 23.48 -9.51
N ALA A 218 23.51 24.14 -8.38
CA ALA A 218 22.91 25.43 -8.06
C ALA A 218 23.71 26.20 -7.00
N ILE A 219 23.52 27.50 -6.97
CA ILE A 219 24.11 28.43 -6.01
C ILE A 219 22.98 29.10 -5.23
N GLN A 220 23.15 29.18 -3.91
CA GLN A 220 22.30 30.02 -3.07
C GLN A 220 23.05 31.30 -2.74
N HIS A 221 22.50 32.42 -3.17
CA HIS A 221 23.03 33.75 -2.92
C HIS A 221 22.70 34.20 -1.50
N SER A 222 23.43 35.21 -1.02
CA SER A 222 23.28 35.75 0.35
C SER A 222 21.91 36.39 0.62
N ASP A 223 21.25 36.86 -0.43
CA ASP A 223 19.88 37.41 -0.40
C ASP A 223 18.79 36.32 -0.38
N GLY A 224 19.17 35.05 -0.44
CA GLY A 224 18.27 33.91 -0.47
C GLY A 224 17.82 33.48 -1.87
N ASN A 225 18.23 34.19 -2.93
CA ASN A 225 17.93 33.80 -4.30
C ASN A 225 18.69 32.52 -4.69
N ILE A 226 18.03 31.67 -5.46
CA ILE A 226 18.58 30.40 -5.92
C ILE A 226 18.82 30.49 -7.42
N GLU A 227 20.07 30.31 -7.82
CA GLU A 227 20.48 30.29 -9.22
C GLU A 227 20.83 28.87 -9.63
N ILE A 228 20.18 28.36 -10.67
CA ILE A 228 20.55 27.06 -11.26
C ILE A 228 21.83 27.26 -12.08
N SER A 229 22.77 26.33 -11.94
CA SER A 229 24.05 26.40 -12.66
C SER A 229 23.88 26.37 -14.18
N GLU A 230 24.82 27.00 -14.88
CA GLU A 230 24.84 27.02 -16.35
C GLU A 230 24.92 25.61 -16.96
N GLU A 231 25.57 24.66 -16.29
CA GLU A 231 25.67 23.26 -16.75
C GLU A 231 24.28 22.59 -16.79
N VAL A 232 23.48 22.75 -15.72
CA VAL A 232 22.12 22.22 -15.65
C VAL A 232 21.21 22.92 -16.66
N ILE A 233 21.31 24.25 -16.80
CA ILE A 233 20.53 25.03 -17.78
C ILE A 233 20.85 24.55 -19.21
N LYS A 234 22.14 24.36 -19.54
CA LYS A 234 22.57 23.85 -20.85
C LYS A 234 21.96 22.50 -21.17
N ILE A 235 21.92 21.58 -20.20
CA ILE A 235 21.29 20.26 -20.39
C ILE A 235 19.78 20.41 -20.65
N ILE A 236 19.08 21.17 -19.82
CA ILE A 236 17.63 21.36 -19.96
C ILE A 236 17.27 21.98 -21.32
N ASN A 237 17.99 23.03 -21.71
CA ASN A 237 17.81 23.70 -23.00
C ASN A 237 18.15 22.80 -24.20
N LYS A 238 19.24 22.01 -24.10
CA LYS A 238 19.64 21.02 -25.12
C LYS A 238 18.52 20.05 -25.44
N TYR A 239 17.72 19.67 -24.44
CA TYR A 239 16.57 18.77 -24.62
C TYR A 239 15.26 19.49 -24.92
N GLY A 240 15.27 20.81 -25.14
CA GLY A 240 14.12 21.60 -25.59
C GLY A 240 13.13 21.93 -24.46
N PHE A 241 13.63 22.08 -23.24
CA PHE A 241 12.86 22.53 -22.08
C PHE A 241 13.47 23.83 -21.52
N SER A 242 12.76 24.49 -20.63
CA SER A 242 13.25 25.69 -19.92
C SER A 242 12.81 25.65 -18.46
N ILE A 243 13.57 26.31 -17.58
CA ILE A 243 13.31 26.33 -16.14
C ILE A 243 12.32 27.45 -15.81
N LYS A 244 11.37 27.16 -14.92
CA LYS A 244 10.48 28.15 -14.34
C LYS A 244 11.09 28.74 -13.07
N GLU A 245 11.79 29.85 -13.22
CA GLU A 245 12.54 30.50 -12.12
C GLU A 245 11.67 30.83 -10.89
N SER A 246 10.44 31.31 -11.11
CA SER A 246 9.48 31.59 -10.02
C SER A 246 9.11 30.39 -9.13
N LYS A 247 9.46 29.17 -9.52
CA LYS A 247 9.23 27.94 -8.74
C LYS A 247 10.52 27.27 -8.27
N THR A 248 11.69 27.81 -8.63
CA THR A 248 12.98 27.36 -8.13
C THR A 248 13.11 27.70 -6.66
N ARG A 249 13.44 26.72 -5.82
CA ARG A 249 13.64 26.90 -4.38
C ARG A 249 14.62 25.88 -3.83
N MET A 250 15.34 26.26 -2.80
CA MET A 250 16.18 25.35 -2.02
C MET A 250 15.88 25.51 -0.53
N SER A 251 15.89 24.41 0.21
CA SER A 251 15.69 24.41 1.65
C SER A 251 16.74 23.55 2.34
N ASP A 252 17.29 24.07 3.43
CA ASP A 252 18.20 23.31 4.29
C ASP A 252 17.43 22.44 5.31
N TRP A 253 18.16 21.62 6.07
CA TRP A 253 17.61 20.71 7.07
C TRP A 253 16.91 21.40 8.25
N LYS A 254 17.22 22.68 8.53
CA LYS A 254 16.57 23.48 9.58
C LYS A 254 15.23 24.03 9.10
N GLN A 255 15.10 24.22 7.79
CA GLN A 255 13.89 24.66 7.14
C GLN A 255 12.95 23.51 6.80
N HIS A 256 11.70 23.83 6.43
CA HIS A 256 10.76 22.83 5.94
C HIS A 256 11.16 22.34 4.54
N GLN A 257 11.55 21.08 4.44
CA GLN A 257 11.92 20.44 3.18
C GLN A 257 10.76 19.60 2.66
N SER A 258 10.39 19.77 1.39
CA SER A 258 9.35 18.96 0.78
C SER A 258 9.57 18.66 -0.70
N VAL A 259 9.28 17.43 -1.08
CA VAL A 259 9.34 16.94 -2.47
C VAL A 259 7.92 16.51 -2.87
N THR A 260 7.42 17.04 -3.99
CA THR A 260 6.06 16.74 -4.48
C THR A 260 4.94 16.92 -3.42
N GLY A 261 5.14 17.83 -2.47
CA GLY A 261 4.20 18.11 -1.38
C GLY A 261 4.32 17.21 -0.14
N ILE A 262 5.24 16.25 -0.14
CA ILE A 262 5.58 15.38 0.99
C ILE A 262 6.78 15.95 1.72
N VAL A 263 6.72 16.01 3.05
CA VAL A 263 7.82 16.48 3.91
C VAL A 263 8.87 15.39 4.03
N VAL A 264 10.15 15.76 3.90
CA VAL A 264 11.27 14.79 3.81
C VAL A 264 12.40 15.03 4.82
N ASN A 265 12.28 15.99 5.74
CA ASN A 265 13.35 16.35 6.67
C ASN A 265 13.99 15.15 7.39
N SER A 266 13.19 14.27 7.99
CA SER A 266 13.68 13.09 8.74
C SER A 266 13.00 11.79 8.34
N LYS A 267 11.70 11.86 8.04
CA LYS A 267 10.88 10.76 7.51
C LYS A 267 9.80 11.32 6.61
N LEU A 268 9.17 10.46 5.82
CA LEU A 268 7.98 10.81 5.04
C LEU A 268 6.89 11.33 5.98
N ASN A 269 6.41 12.54 5.70
CA ASN A 269 5.38 13.16 6.52
C ASN A 269 4.51 14.09 5.69
N VAL A 270 3.30 14.38 6.17
CA VAL A 270 2.46 15.44 5.61
C VAL A 270 2.71 16.75 6.35
N SER A 271 2.45 17.88 5.68
CA SER A 271 2.58 19.19 6.34
C SER A 271 1.62 19.32 7.54
N ARG A 272 2.06 20.02 8.59
CA ARG A 272 1.20 20.34 9.76
C ARG A 272 -0.07 21.07 9.33
N LYS A 273 0.01 21.94 8.31
CA LYS A 273 -1.14 22.66 7.74
C LYS A 273 -2.18 21.70 7.16
N TYR A 274 -1.74 20.62 6.51
CA TYR A 274 -2.64 19.59 5.97
C TYR A 274 -3.39 18.85 7.08
N VAL A 275 -2.68 18.39 8.12
CA VAL A 275 -3.30 17.70 9.28
C VAL A 275 -4.28 18.63 10.01
N ARG A 276 -3.89 19.89 10.26
CA ARG A 276 -4.77 20.90 10.87
C ARG A 276 -6.05 21.13 10.07
N LYS A 277 -5.96 21.14 8.74
CA LYS A 277 -7.12 21.26 7.86
C LYS A 277 -8.08 20.09 8.04
N VAL A 278 -7.58 18.85 8.06
CA VAL A 278 -8.41 17.65 8.29
C VAL A 278 -9.07 17.71 9.67
N ARG A 279 -8.29 17.99 10.72
CA ARG A 279 -8.82 18.16 12.09
C ARG A 279 -9.90 19.22 12.20
N SER A 280 -9.74 20.35 11.50
CA SER A 280 -10.75 21.42 11.51
C SER A 280 -12.05 20.99 10.84
N ILE A 281 -12.00 20.16 9.80
CA ILE A 281 -13.22 19.67 9.13
C ILE A 281 -13.90 18.64 10.03
N LEU A 282 -13.15 17.66 10.56
CA LEU A 282 -13.68 16.67 11.51
C LEU A 282 -14.32 17.33 12.73
N HIS A 283 -13.65 18.32 13.32
CA HIS A 283 -14.19 19.07 14.46
C HIS A 283 -15.51 19.78 14.13
N SER A 284 -15.65 20.31 12.91
CA SER A 284 -16.90 20.92 12.46
C SER A 284 -18.02 19.88 12.34
N ALA A 285 -17.73 18.68 11.86
CA ALA A 285 -18.70 17.59 11.78
C ALA A 285 -19.09 17.07 13.17
N GLU A 286 -18.10 16.83 14.04
CA GLU A 286 -18.30 16.39 15.43
C GLU A 286 -19.16 17.37 16.24
N LYS A 287 -18.97 18.69 16.04
CA LYS A 287 -19.76 19.71 16.74
C LYS A 287 -21.22 19.76 16.28
N ASN A 288 -21.51 19.33 15.05
CA ASN A 288 -22.85 19.33 14.47
C ASN A 288 -23.30 17.89 14.20
N ILE A 289 -23.04 16.97 15.13
CA ILE A 289 -23.30 15.54 14.95
C ILE A 289 -24.80 15.24 14.80
N ASP A 290 -25.66 16.02 15.47
CA ASP A 290 -27.11 15.90 15.40
C ASP A 290 -27.70 16.43 14.07
N ASN A 291 -26.94 17.26 13.35
CA ASN A 291 -27.33 17.82 12.06
C ASN A 291 -26.09 18.10 11.20
N LEU A 292 -25.66 17.07 10.47
CA LEU A 292 -24.45 17.11 9.65
C LEU A 292 -24.55 18.05 8.43
N ASP A 293 -25.76 18.43 8.00
CA ASP A 293 -25.96 19.37 6.89
C ASP A 293 -25.30 20.72 7.18
N VAL A 294 -25.37 21.19 8.44
CA VAL A 294 -24.69 22.42 8.89
C VAL A 294 -23.18 22.32 8.71
N ALA A 295 -22.59 21.15 9.01
CA ALA A 295 -21.16 20.94 8.81
C ALA A 295 -20.79 20.92 7.32
N VAL A 296 -21.65 20.35 6.46
CA VAL A 296 -21.49 20.33 5.00
C VAL A 296 -21.57 21.75 4.42
N GLU A 297 -22.51 22.58 4.86
CA GLU A 297 -22.63 23.99 4.44
C GLU A 297 -21.40 24.82 4.85
N LEU A 298 -20.95 24.68 6.10
CA LEU A 298 -19.72 25.33 6.58
C LEU A 298 -18.48 24.86 5.81
N PHE A 299 -18.43 23.57 5.48
CA PHE A 299 -17.37 23.01 4.65
C PHE A 299 -17.38 23.61 3.24
N ASN A 300 -18.55 23.69 2.60
CA ASN A 300 -18.72 24.22 1.25
C ASN A 300 -18.43 25.72 1.16
N SER A 301 -18.81 26.50 2.18
CA SER A 301 -18.52 27.95 2.23
C SER A 301 -17.03 28.24 2.46
N LYS A 302 -16.36 27.46 3.31
CA LYS A 302 -14.95 27.66 3.67
C LYS A 302 -13.96 27.09 2.65
N TYR A 303 -14.34 25.99 2.00
CA TYR A 303 -13.46 25.26 1.10
C TYR A 303 -14.03 25.24 -0.30
N ASN A 304 -13.60 26.19 -1.13
CA ASN A 304 -13.83 26.14 -2.57
C ASN A 304 -13.06 24.97 -3.19
N PHE A 305 -13.69 23.79 -3.26
CA PHE A 305 -13.11 22.65 -3.96
C PHE A 305 -13.12 22.86 -5.47
N ARG A 306 -12.10 22.30 -6.12
CA ARG A 306 -11.89 22.43 -7.56
C ARG A 306 -12.74 21.39 -8.29
N GLN A 307 -13.85 21.86 -8.85
CA GLN A 307 -14.48 21.48 -10.12
C GLN A 307 -16.01 21.42 -9.97
N LYS A 308 -16.67 22.37 -10.64
CA LYS A 308 -18.08 22.33 -11.00
C LYS A 308 -18.18 21.73 -12.40
N ASN A 309 -18.53 20.46 -12.50
CA ASN A 309 -19.37 20.01 -13.60
C ASN A 309 -20.67 19.54 -12.91
N ASN A 310 -21.79 20.20 -13.22
CA ASN A 310 -23.15 19.79 -12.83
C ASN A 310 -23.62 20.02 -11.37
N ASN A 311 -23.26 21.11 -10.69
CA ASN A 311 -23.82 21.47 -9.37
C ASN A 311 -23.67 20.42 -8.23
N THR A 312 -22.97 19.30 -8.46
CA THR A 312 -22.64 18.33 -7.41
C THR A 312 -21.46 18.87 -6.60
N TYR A 313 -21.74 19.28 -5.36
CA TYR A 313 -20.70 19.57 -4.39
C TYR A 313 -19.91 18.29 -4.15
N PRO A 314 -18.56 18.35 -4.14
CA PRO A 314 -17.80 17.16 -3.80
C PRO A 314 -18.09 16.83 -2.34
N ASP A 315 -18.56 15.61 -2.13
CA ASP A 315 -19.01 15.13 -0.84
C ASP A 315 -17.90 15.30 0.23
N MET A 316 -18.29 15.93 1.34
CA MET A 316 -17.40 16.23 2.45
C MET A 316 -16.76 14.95 3.01
N PHE A 317 -17.55 13.86 3.12
CA PHE A 317 -17.08 12.59 3.66
C PHE A 317 -16.06 11.93 2.74
N SER A 318 -16.34 11.86 1.44
CA SER A 318 -15.41 11.41 0.40
C SER A 318 -14.10 12.19 0.42
N ILE A 319 -14.15 13.51 0.58
CA ILE A 319 -12.95 14.35 0.68
C ILE A 319 -12.19 14.06 1.99
N LEU A 320 -12.87 13.99 3.12
CA LEU A 320 -12.27 13.67 4.42
C LEU A 320 -11.56 12.30 4.35
N ARG A 321 -12.28 11.28 3.88
CA ARG A 321 -11.79 9.92 3.68
C ARG A 321 -10.54 9.90 2.81
N GLY A 322 -10.58 10.57 1.65
CA GLY A 322 -9.43 10.68 0.76
C GLY A 322 -8.23 11.38 1.39
N LYS A 323 -8.45 12.44 2.18
CA LYS A 323 -7.37 13.14 2.89
C LYS A 323 -6.75 12.28 3.99
N ILE A 324 -7.56 11.56 4.77
CA ILE A 324 -7.08 10.67 5.82
C ILE A 324 -6.34 9.47 5.21
N ALA A 325 -6.86 8.90 4.12
CA ALA A 325 -6.17 7.85 3.37
C ALA A 325 -4.80 8.32 2.86
N HIS A 326 -4.70 9.55 2.33
CA HIS A 326 -3.42 10.14 1.94
C HIS A 326 -2.44 10.27 3.12
N ILE A 327 -2.93 10.68 4.30
CA ILE A 327 -2.12 10.71 5.53
C ILE A 327 -1.61 9.31 5.87
N GLY A 328 -2.47 8.29 5.81
CA GLY A 328 -2.10 6.88 6.05
C GLY A 328 -1.08 6.35 5.04
N ASN A 329 -1.22 6.69 3.76
CA ASN A 329 -0.27 6.29 2.72
C ASN A 329 1.12 6.92 2.94
N VAL A 330 1.18 8.19 3.35
CA VAL A 330 2.44 8.91 3.53
C VAL A 330 3.12 8.56 4.84
N LYS A 331 2.37 8.48 5.94
CA LYS A 331 2.91 8.30 7.30
C LYS A 331 2.91 6.85 7.77
N GLY A 332 2.18 5.96 7.09
CA GLY A 332 1.89 4.61 7.52
C GLY A 332 0.51 4.49 8.19
N LYS A 333 -0.17 3.37 7.98
CA LYS A 333 -1.51 3.09 8.55
C LYS A 333 -1.49 2.81 10.06
N ILE A 334 -0.32 2.64 10.65
CA ILE A 334 -0.13 2.50 12.10
C ILE A 334 0.29 3.82 12.77
N ASP A 335 0.50 4.91 12.01
CA ASP A 335 0.92 6.18 12.60
C ASP A 335 -0.21 6.75 13.50
N PRO A 336 0.09 7.19 14.75
CA PRO A 336 -0.91 7.68 15.68
C PRO A 336 -1.79 8.81 15.13
N VAL A 337 -1.25 9.66 14.25
CA VAL A 337 -2.02 10.74 13.62
C VAL A 337 -3.07 10.15 12.67
N PHE A 338 -2.71 9.15 11.87
CA PHE A 338 -3.67 8.49 11.00
C PHE A 338 -4.74 7.77 11.83
N LEU A 339 -4.34 6.94 12.80
CA LEU A 339 -5.26 6.15 13.63
C LEU A 339 -6.27 7.06 14.34
N ASN A 340 -5.83 8.15 14.94
CA ASN A 340 -6.73 9.10 15.62
C ASN A 340 -7.72 9.75 14.64
N LEU A 341 -7.25 10.23 13.49
CA LEU A 341 -8.14 10.85 12.49
C LEU A 341 -9.13 9.86 11.88
N ALA A 342 -8.70 8.61 11.64
CA ALA A 342 -9.54 7.56 11.10
C ALA A 342 -10.62 7.15 12.11
N LYS A 343 -10.27 7.00 13.41
CA LYS A 343 -11.25 6.73 14.49
C LYS A 343 -12.33 7.80 14.55
N ARG A 344 -11.90 9.07 14.57
CA ARG A 344 -12.81 10.24 14.55
C ARG A 344 -13.71 10.27 13.32
N TYR A 345 -13.16 9.96 12.14
CA TYR A 345 -13.95 9.87 10.92
C TYR A 345 -14.98 8.74 11.00
N ASN A 346 -14.60 7.54 11.46
CA ASN A 346 -15.52 6.41 11.52
C ASN A 346 -16.70 6.66 12.47
N GLN A 347 -16.49 7.41 13.55
CA GLN A 347 -17.57 7.81 14.48
C GLN A 347 -18.65 8.64 13.79
N ILE A 348 -18.27 9.60 12.95
CA ILE A 348 -19.24 10.43 12.20
C ILE A 348 -19.78 9.73 10.96
N ALA A 349 -18.96 8.91 10.29
CA ALA A 349 -19.33 8.22 9.05
C ALA A 349 -20.39 7.13 9.29
N HIS A 350 -20.29 6.41 10.42
CA HIS A 350 -21.27 5.39 10.80
C HIS A 350 -22.69 5.96 10.91
N LEU A 351 -22.85 7.21 11.38
CA LEU A 351 -24.15 7.85 11.57
C LEU A 351 -24.82 8.25 10.24
N ASN A 352 -24.05 8.32 9.15
CA ASN A 352 -24.51 8.78 7.84
C ASN A 352 -24.38 7.70 6.76
N GLU A 353 -24.25 6.42 7.16
CA GLU A 353 -24.06 5.28 6.25
C GLU A 353 -22.88 5.43 5.28
N GLU A 354 -21.87 6.20 5.67
CA GLU A 354 -20.71 6.50 4.83
C GLU A 354 -19.65 5.39 4.91
N PRO A 355 -18.89 5.13 3.82
CA PRO A 355 -17.84 4.13 3.84
C PRO A 355 -16.78 4.39 4.90
N LEU A 356 -16.64 3.46 5.84
CA LEU A 356 -15.65 3.54 6.92
C LEU A 356 -14.22 3.46 6.37
N ILE A 357 -13.29 4.07 7.12
CA ILE A 357 -11.86 3.86 6.92
C ILE A 357 -11.49 2.58 7.65
N ILE A 358 -10.89 1.64 6.93
CA ILE A 358 -10.31 0.44 7.53
C ILE A 358 -9.11 0.89 8.38
N ILE A 359 -9.27 0.76 9.68
CA ILE A 359 -8.21 0.97 10.66
C ILE A 359 -7.60 -0.40 10.88
N PRO A 360 -6.28 -0.58 10.70
CA PRO A 360 -5.62 -1.80 11.16
C PRO A 360 -5.99 -1.95 12.63
N PRO A 361 -6.51 -3.11 13.07
CA PRO A 361 -6.88 -3.26 14.46
C PRO A 361 -5.63 -2.94 15.29
N ASN A 362 -5.81 -2.21 16.39
CA ASN A 362 -4.70 -1.93 17.30
C ASN A 362 -4.14 -3.30 17.66
N ASP A 363 -2.89 -3.62 17.30
CA ASP A 363 -2.33 -4.98 17.36
C ASP A 363 -2.74 -5.68 18.67
N ILE A 364 -2.66 -4.97 19.80
CA ILE A 364 -3.08 -5.43 21.13
C ILE A 364 -4.58 -5.79 21.21
N GLN A 365 -5.49 -4.95 20.69
CA GLN A 365 -6.93 -5.24 20.70
C GLN A 365 -7.27 -6.43 19.80
N PHE A 366 -6.64 -6.53 18.63
CA PHE A 366 -6.78 -7.71 17.77
C PHE A 366 -6.34 -8.97 18.51
N TYR A 367 -5.22 -8.89 19.23
CA TYR A 367 -4.70 -10.00 20.00
C TYR A 367 -5.62 -10.37 21.16
N GLN A 368 -6.19 -9.38 21.87
CA GLN A 368 -7.15 -9.60 22.96
C GLN A 368 -8.46 -10.25 22.48
N GLU A 369 -8.91 -9.93 21.27
CA GLU A 369 -10.15 -10.50 20.71
C GLU A 369 -9.96 -11.92 20.18
N ASN A 370 -8.74 -12.29 19.74
CA ASN A 370 -8.47 -13.54 19.02
C ASN A 370 -7.50 -14.50 19.73
N THR A 371 -6.92 -14.12 20.88
CA THR A 371 -6.10 -14.99 21.74
C THR A 371 -6.80 -15.15 23.08
N PHE A 372 -6.85 -16.39 23.55
CA PHE A 372 -7.60 -16.85 24.71
C PHE A 372 -6.64 -17.39 25.76
N VAL A 373 -7.00 -17.18 27.02
CA VAL A 373 -6.40 -17.87 28.16
C VAL A 373 -7.06 -19.24 28.23
N MET A 374 -6.22 -20.28 28.23
CA MET A 374 -6.62 -21.66 28.50
C MET A 374 -6.40 -21.89 29.99
N GLU A 375 -7.38 -21.55 30.82
CA GLU A 375 -7.33 -21.73 32.27
C GLU A 375 -8.76 -21.84 32.76
N CYS A 376 -9.06 -22.85 33.57
CA CYS A 376 -10.33 -22.86 34.27
C CYS A 376 -10.30 -23.73 35.53
N ASN A 377 -10.83 -23.15 36.61
CA ASN A 377 -11.19 -23.79 37.87
C ASN A 377 -12.66 -24.26 37.87
N GLU A 378 -13.37 -24.18 36.73
CA GLU A 378 -14.76 -24.66 36.63
C GLU A 378 -14.82 -26.12 36.16
N PHE A 379 -15.54 -26.90 36.97
CA PHE A 379 -15.71 -28.33 36.88
C PHE A 379 -16.67 -28.71 35.75
N GLU A 380 -16.16 -29.23 34.63
CA GLU A 380 -17.00 -29.95 33.66
C GLU A 380 -17.06 -31.43 34.07
N LEU A 381 -18.26 -32.00 34.08
CA LEU A 381 -18.47 -33.37 34.58
C LEU A 381 -18.31 -34.40 33.46
N TYR A 382 -17.61 -35.49 33.76
CA TYR A 382 -17.55 -36.70 32.92
C TYR A 382 -17.97 -37.93 33.71
N ILE A 383 -18.38 -38.97 32.99
CA ILE A 383 -18.74 -40.29 33.51
C ILE A 383 -17.65 -41.27 33.06
N ASP A 384 -16.98 -41.87 34.04
CA ASP A 384 -15.93 -42.86 33.79
C ASP A 384 -16.51 -44.26 33.47
N LYS A 385 -15.67 -45.28 33.32
CA LYS A 385 -16.12 -46.65 33.01
C LYS A 385 -16.87 -47.34 34.15
N ASN A 386 -16.80 -46.81 35.37
CA ASN A 386 -17.44 -47.33 36.57
C ASN A 386 -18.75 -46.59 36.90
N ASP A 387 -19.25 -45.74 35.98
CA ASP A 387 -20.39 -44.85 36.19
C ASP A 387 -20.18 -43.83 37.34
N GLU A 388 -18.93 -43.55 37.70
CA GLU A 388 -18.57 -42.50 38.67
C GLU A 388 -18.40 -41.15 37.98
N THR A 389 -18.89 -40.09 38.61
CA THR A 389 -18.76 -38.71 38.09
C THR A 389 -17.46 -38.08 38.59
N GLY A 390 -16.64 -37.58 37.66
CA GLY A 390 -15.42 -36.84 37.96
C GLY A 390 -15.42 -35.44 37.34
N GLU A 391 -14.51 -34.59 37.81
CA GLU A 391 -14.35 -33.19 37.36
C GLU A 391 -12.94 -32.96 36.76
N PHE A 392 -12.81 -31.99 35.85
CA PHE A 392 -11.50 -31.59 35.27
C PHE A 392 -10.79 -30.53 36.12
N ILE A 393 -9.45 -30.56 36.14
CA ILE A 393 -8.61 -29.46 36.64
C ILE A 393 -7.58 -29.12 35.57
N TYR A 394 -7.75 -28.00 34.86
CA TYR A 394 -6.88 -27.66 33.73
C TYR A 394 -5.58 -26.98 34.15
N GLY A 395 -4.49 -27.32 33.45
CA GLY A 395 -3.25 -26.52 33.45
C GLY A 395 -3.43 -25.21 32.68
N GLN A 396 -2.56 -24.23 32.95
CA GLN A 396 -2.61 -22.91 32.32
C GLN A 396 -1.87 -22.89 30.97
N GLY A 397 -2.47 -22.27 29.95
CA GLY A 397 -1.85 -22.04 28.65
C GLY A 397 -2.50 -20.91 27.85
N SER A 398 -2.09 -20.77 26.60
CA SER A 398 -2.69 -19.85 25.62
C SER A 398 -3.29 -20.61 24.44
N GLY A 399 -4.31 -20.04 23.81
CA GLY A 399 -4.87 -20.52 22.55
C GLY A 399 -5.26 -19.37 21.65
N PHE A 400 -5.40 -19.58 20.34
CA PHE A 400 -5.79 -18.52 19.41
C PHE A 400 -6.71 -19.02 18.30
N LEU A 401 -7.59 -18.14 17.80
CA LEU A 401 -8.47 -18.46 16.69
C LEU A 401 -7.75 -18.35 15.36
N LEU A 402 -7.74 -19.42 14.59
CA LEU A 402 -7.27 -19.43 13.21
C LEU A 402 -8.47 -19.47 12.26
N LYS A 403 -8.54 -18.48 11.37
CA LYS A 403 -9.69 -18.25 10.49
C LYS A 403 -9.96 -19.48 9.62
N GLY A 404 -11.22 -19.95 9.63
CA GLY A 404 -11.70 -21.12 8.89
C GLY A 404 -11.20 -22.47 9.41
N ILE A 405 -10.55 -22.51 10.58
CA ILE A 405 -10.00 -23.75 11.16
C ILE A 405 -10.55 -24.00 12.58
N GLY A 406 -10.44 -23.02 13.48
CA GLY A 406 -10.85 -23.17 14.88
C GLY A 406 -9.83 -22.59 15.86
N LEU A 407 -10.00 -22.90 17.14
CA LEU A 407 -9.07 -22.50 18.20
C LEU A 407 -7.89 -23.47 18.25
N ILE A 408 -6.68 -22.94 18.15
CA ILE A 408 -5.43 -23.70 18.15
C ILE A 408 -4.73 -23.54 19.49
N THR A 409 -4.25 -24.65 20.05
CA THR A 409 -3.37 -24.68 21.22
C THR A 409 -2.44 -25.90 21.15
N ASN A 410 -1.58 -26.08 22.15
CA ASN A 410 -0.77 -27.30 22.25
C ASN A 410 -1.56 -28.47 22.84
N ALA A 411 -1.24 -29.69 22.42
CA ALA A 411 -1.88 -30.90 22.96
C ALA A 411 -1.60 -31.07 24.46
N HIS A 412 -0.42 -30.68 24.94
CA HIS A 412 -0.10 -30.77 26.37
C HIS A 412 -0.93 -29.81 27.25
N VAL A 413 -1.43 -28.71 26.70
CA VAL A 413 -2.30 -27.75 27.44
C VAL A 413 -3.66 -28.38 27.75
N VAL A 414 -4.15 -29.26 26.86
CA VAL A 414 -5.44 -29.97 27.01
C VAL A 414 -5.27 -31.48 27.24
N LYS A 415 -4.11 -31.87 27.80
CA LYS A 415 -3.69 -33.27 27.89
C LYS A 415 -4.68 -34.14 28.65
N GLU A 416 -5.21 -33.65 29.77
CA GLU A 416 -6.13 -34.41 30.61
C GLU A 416 -7.41 -34.81 29.86
N VAL A 417 -7.94 -33.91 29.02
CA VAL A 417 -9.09 -34.20 28.15
C VAL A 417 -8.74 -35.27 27.14
N ILE A 418 -7.57 -35.16 26.52
CA ILE A 418 -7.10 -36.12 25.52
C ILE A 418 -6.95 -37.51 26.15
N ASP A 419 -6.36 -37.60 27.34
CA ASP A 419 -6.17 -38.86 28.07
C ASP A 419 -7.51 -39.48 28.46
N LEU A 420 -8.49 -38.66 28.85
CA LEU A 420 -9.86 -39.10 29.13
C LEU A 420 -10.58 -39.60 27.86
N MET A 421 -10.51 -38.87 26.74
CA MET A 421 -11.08 -39.33 25.46
C MET A 421 -10.51 -40.67 25.01
N LYS A 422 -9.21 -40.92 25.24
CA LYS A 422 -8.57 -42.22 24.96
C LYS A 422 -9.07 -43.35 25.86
N ASN A 423 -9.46 -43.02 27.09
CA ASN A 423 -10.05 -43.97 28.04
C ASN A 423 -11.56 -44.17 27.82
N GLU A 424 -12.12 -43.70 26.69
CA GLU A 424 -13.53 -43.89 26.31
C GLU A 424 -14.54 -43.38 27.35
N VAL A 425 -14.18 -42.35 28.14
CA VAL A 425 -15.13 -41.74 29.07
C VAL A 425 -16.21 -40.95 28.32
N LYS A 426 -17.39 -40.82 28.95
CA LYS A 426 -18.52 -40.05 28.40
C LYS A 426 -18.58 -38.67 29.01
N PHE A 427 -18.70 -37.64 28.18
CA PHE A 427 -18.88 -36.26 28.63
C PHE A 427 -20.37 -35.93 28.71
N ILE A 428 -20.79 -35.24 29.77
CA ILE A 428 -22.19 -34.81 29.96
C ILE A 428 -22.55 -33.71 28.96
N ASN A 429 -21.61 -32.79 28.70
CA ASN A 429 -21.76 -31.67 27.79
C ASN A 429 -21.06 -31.90 26.45
N LYS A 430 -21.61 -31.33 25.37
CA LYS A 430 -20.99 -31.37 24.02
C LYS A 430 -19.69 -30.57 23.95
N TYR A 431 -19.61 -29.47 24.69
CA TYR A 431 -18.43 -28.61 24.83
C TYR A 431 -17.97 -28.68 26.28
N TYR A 432 -16.70 -29.02 26.50
CA TYR A 432 -16.17 -29.47 27.80
C TYR A 432 -14.81 -28.84 28.14
N VAL A 433 -14.28 -27.96 27.30
CA VAL A 433 -13.09 -27.15 27.56
C VAL A 433 -13.52 -25.71 27.75
N ALA A 434 -13.26 -25.14 28.92
CA ALA A 434 -13.56 -23.74 29.21
C ALA A 434 -12.35 -22.84 28.87
N ILE A 435 -12.62 -21.71 28.20
CA ILE A 435 -11.61 -20.71 27.81
C ILE A 435 -12.16 -19.30 28.04
N HIS A 436 -11.30 -18.32 28.24
CA HIS A 436 -11.76 -16.93 28.39
C HIS A 436 -10.78 -15.93 27.74
N ARG A 437 -11.25 -14.70 27.53
CA ARG A 437 -10.39 -13.58 27.12
C ARG A 437 -9.82 -12.90 28.36
N ALA A 438 -8.74 -12.12 28.21
CA ALA A 438 -8.20 -11.34 29.33
C ALA A 438 -9.08 -10.13 29.71
N SER A 439 -9.88 -9.61 28.77
CA SER A 439 -10.84 -8.55 29.03
C SER A 439 -11.95 -8.57 27.96
N PRO A 440 -13.24 -8.66 28.34
CA PRO A 440 -13.75 -9.04 29.67
C PRO A 440 -13.37 -10.48 30.04
N TYR A 441 -12.98 -10.73 31.29
CA TYR A 441 -12.57 -12.06 31.79
C TYR A 441 -13.74 -12.89 32.33
N ASP A 442 -14.87 -12.24 32.63
CA ASP A 442 -16.12 -12.81 33.13
C ASP A 442 -16.92 -13.56 32.06
N ILE A 443 -16.49 -13.51 30.79
CA ILE A 443 -17.12 -14.27 29.70
C ILE A 443 -16.31 -15.55 29.44
N ILE A 444 -16.89 -16.67 29.85
CA ILE A 444 -16.37 -18.02 29.61
C ILE A 444 -16.97 -18.56 28.31
N TYR A 445 -16.11 -19.02 27.41
CA TYR A 445 -16.49 -19.74 26.19
C TYR A 445 -16.27 -21.24 26.42
N LYS A 446 -17.16 -22.07 25.86
CA LYS A 446 -17.01 -23.53 25.89
C LYS A 446 -16.50 -24.03 24.55
N ALA A 447 -15.59 -24.97 24.58
CA ALA A 447 -14.97 -25.55 23.39
C ALA A 447 -14.92 -27.09 23.47
N ARG A 448 -14.82 -27.76 22.32
CA ARG A 448 -14.62 -29.21 22.22
C ARG A 448 -13.44 -29.51 21.33
N ILE A 449 -12.69 -30.56 21.64
CA ILE A 449 -11.57 -30.99 20.79
C ILE A 449 -12.15 -31.64 19.53
N ILE A 450 -11.75 -31.14 18.36
CA ILE A 450 -12.11 -31.69 17.06
C ILE A 450 -11.05 -32.71 16.63
N CYS A 451 -9.78 -32.34 16.73
CA CYS A 451 -8.64 -33.21 16.46
C CYS A 451 -7.41 -32.79 17.26
N TYR A 452 -6.48 -33.72 17.43
CA TYR A 452 -5.23 -33.49 18.13
C TYR A 452 -4.13 -34.42 17.63
N SER A 453 -2.88 -34.04 17.86
CA SER A 453 -1.69 -34.87 17.66
C SER A 453 -0.74 -34.70 18.84
N ILE A 454 -0.54 -35.77 19.60
CA ILE A 454 0.39 -35.77 20.75
C ILE A 454 1.83 -35.69 20.27
N GLU A 455 2.15 -36.37 19.18
CA GLU A 455 3.50 -36.35 18.59
C GLU A 455 3.90 -34.94 18.14
N LYS A 456 2.97 -34.21 17.51
CA LYS A 456 3.21 -32.83 17.06
C LYS A 456 2.97 -31.79 18.14
N ASP A 457 2.39 -32.17 19.27
CA ASP A 457 1.96 -31.29 20.35
C ASP A 457 0.97 -30.20 19.90
N LEU A 458 -0.06 -30.59 19.13
CA LEU A 458 -1.10 -29.69 18.60
C LEU A 458 -2.52 -30.20 18.92
N ALA A 459 -3.43 -29.28 19.22
CA ALA A 459 -4.88 -29.55 19.33
C ALA A 459 -5.68 -28.44 18.63
N ILE A 460 -6.77 -28.84 17.96
CA ILE A 460 -7.74 -27.96 17.31
C ILE A 460 -9.10 -28.13 17.99
N LEU A 461 -9.66 -27.01 18.44
CA LEU A 461 -10.92 -26.98 19.18
C LEU A 461 -11.98 -26.17 18.42
N GLU A 462 -13.23 -26.64 18.48
CA GLU A 462 -14.42 -25.89 18.07
C GLU A 462 -14.93 -25.11 19.29
N VAL A 463 -15.16 -23.81 19.13
CA VAL A 463 -15.66 -22.95 20.21
C VAL A 463 -17.13 -22.63 19.96
N GLU A 464 -17.95 -22.77 21.00
CA GLU A 464 -19.38 -22.48 20.95
C GLU A 464 -19.64 -20.99 20.66
N ASN A 465 -20.60 -20.70 19.77
CA ASN A 465 -21.08 -19.34 19.44
C ASN A 465 -20.03 -18.39 18.85
N LEU A 466 -18.98 -18.90 18.20
CA LEU A 466 -17.99 -18.10 17.46
C LEU A 466 -18.03 -18.39 15.95
N ASP A 467 -18.17 -17.35 15.14
CA ASP A 467 -18.13 -17.44 13.67
C ASP A 467 -16.69 -17.48 13.14
N ILE A 468 -16.07 -18.66 13.22
CA ILE A 468 -14.67 -18.87 12.83
C ILE A 468 -14.38 -18.62 11.34
N GLU A 469 -15.41 -18.50 10.49
CA GLU A 469 -15.25 -18.14 9.07
C GLU A 469 -14.93 -16.65 8.88
N SER A 470 -15.38 -15.80 9.82
CA SER A 470 -15.21 -14.34 9.73
C SER A 470 -14.15 -13.79 10.68
N ILE A 471 -13.85 -14.47 11.79
CA ILE A 471 -12.91 -14.01 12.83
C ILE A 471 -11.65 -14.88 12.93
N GLY A 472 -10.59 -14.37 13.57
CA GLY A 472 -9.33 -15.07 13.77
C GLY A 472 -8.16 -14.60 12.92
N TYR A 473 -6.98 -15.14 13.22
CA TYR A 473 -5.73 -14.88 12.51
C TYR A 473 -5.72 -15.54 11.12
N SER A 474 -4.96 -14.95 10.19
CA SER A 474 -4.61 -15.59 8.92
C SER A 474 -3.31 -16.38 9.06
N ALA A 475 -3.17 -17.49 8.33
CA ALA A 475 -1.96 -18.33 8.33
C ALA A 475 -0.98 -17.92 7.22
N ASN A 476 0.32 -18.09 7.47
CA ASN A 476 1.37 -18.02 6.46
C ASN A 476 2.42 -19.12 6.69
N GLU A 477 2.53 -20.05 5.74
CA GLU A 477 3.46 -21.20 5.84
C GLU A 477 4.94 -20.85 5.60
N SER A 478 5.24 -19.65 5.08
CA SER A 478 6.61 -19.25 4.75
C SER A 478 7.36 -18.75 5.99
N ILE A 479 8.27 -19.56 6.52
CA ILE A 479 9.21 -19.17 7.59
C ILE A 479 10.64 -19.07 7.03
N LYS A 480 11.33 -17.97 7.35
CA LYS A 480 12.72 -17.72 6.91
C LYS A 480 13.58 -17.32 8.10
N LYS A 481 14.87 -17.66 8.05
CA LYS A 481 15.86 -17.16 9.01
C LYS A 481 15.89 -15.63 9.01
N ASP A 482 16.10 -15.04 10.18
CA ASP A 482 16.14 -13.60 10.45
C ASP A 482 14.80 -12.87 10.18
N MET A 483 13.71 -13.62 9.95
CA MET A 483 12.37 -13.06 9.86
C MET A 483 11.97 -12.44 11.19
N GLN A 484 11.56 -11.17 11.18
CA GLN A 484 11.00 -10.51 12.36
C GLN A 484 9.66 -11.15 12.74
N ILE A 485 9.51 -11.47 14.02
CA ILE A 485 8.34 -12.10 14.59
C ILE A 485 7.84 -11.34 15.82
N ASN A 486 6.59 -11.59 16.20
CA ASN A 486 6.09 -11.31 17.53
C ASN A 486 5.44 -12.57 18.10
N LEU A 487 5.81 -12.89 19.35
CA LEU A 487 5.16 -13.90 20.17
C LEU A 487 4.07 -13.23 21.01
N VAL A 488 2.86 -13.77 20.98
CA VAL A 488 1.73 -13.26 21.75
C VAL A 488 1.16 -14.37 22.62
N GLY A 489 0.78 -14.03 23.85
CA GLY A 489 0.18 -14.96 24.79
C GLY A 489 0.06 -14.38 26.19
N PHE A 490 -0.23 -15.27 27.13
CA PHE A 490 -0.47 -14.95 28.53
C PHE A 490 0.54 -15.67 29.44
N PRO A 491 1.77 -15.14 29.59
CA PRO A 491 2.79 -15.80 30.39
C PRO A 491 2.48 -15.66 31.89
N SER A 492 2.42 -16.80 32.58
CA SER A 492 2.08 -16.93 34.00
C SER A 492 0.87 -16.08 34.37
N TYR A 493 -0.23 -16.28 33.64
CA TYR A 493 -1.42 -15.44 33.76
C TYR A 493 -1.94 -15.42 35.20
N ARG A 494 -2.45 -14.25 35.58
CA ARG A 494 -3.24 -14.02 36.79
C ARG A 494 -4.42 -13.17 36.39
N GLU A 495 -5.53 -13.31 37.10
CA GLU A 495 -6.74 -12.54 36.85
C GLU A 495 -6.43 -11.04 36.65
N GLY A 496 -6.94 -10.48 35.55
CA GLY A 496 -6.73 -9.08 35.17
C GLY A 496 -5.38 -8.77 34.49
N ASN A 497 -4.55 -9.76 34.18
CA ASN A 497 -3.31 -9.52 33.40
C ASN A 497 -3.61 -9.24 31.92
N ASP A 498 -2.95 -8.23 31.37
CA ASP A 498 -3.01 -7.92 29.94
C ASP A 498 -2.26 -8.96 29.09
N ILE A 499 -2.69 -9.10 27.84
CA ILE A 499 -1.97 -9.88 26.83
C ILE A 499 -0.56 -9.30 26.62
N LYS A 500 0.45 -10.16 26.54
CA LYS A 500 1.82 -9.73 26.27
C LYS A 500 2.21 -10.02 24.84
N SER A 501 2.97 -9.09 24.26
CA SER A 501 3.58 -9.24 22.94
C SER A 501 5.08 -9.00 23.06
N GLN A 502 5.86 -9.99 22.63
CA GLN A 502 7.32 -9.94 22.65
C GLN A 502 7.85 -10.05 21.22
N SER A 503 8.54 -9.01 20.76
CA SER A 503 9.22 -9.01 19.47
C SER A 503 10.48 -9.87 19.50
N GLY A 504 10.78 -10.51 18.37
CA GLY A 504 12.00 -11.28 18.17
C GLY A 504 12.26 -11.56 16.70
N TYR A 505 13.09 -12.56 16.42
CA TYR A 505 13.35 -13.06 15.07
C TYR A 505 13.54 -14.58 15.06
N VAL A 506 13.40 -15.19 13.88
CA VAL A 506 13.66 -16.62 13.67
C VAL A 506 15.17 -16.85 13.58
N GLU A 507 15.71 -17.69 14.45
CA GLU A 507 17.15 -17.97 14.56
C GLU A 507 17.58 -19.12 13.66
N GLY A 508 16.77 -20.17 13.55
CA GLY A 508 17.12 -21.37 12.81
C GLY A 508 16.05 -22.45 12.78
N ILE A 509 16.40 -23.61 12.21
CA ILE A 509 15.55 -24.79 12.07
C ILE A 509 16.14 -25.91 12.91
N ARG A 510 15.29 -26.62 13.66
CA ARG A 510 15.63 -27.85 14.37
C ARG A 510 14.77 -29.01 13.88
N MET A 511 15.40 -30.16 13.65
CA MET A 511 14.72 -31.39 13.32
C MET A 511 14.61 -32.27 14.56
N HIS A 512 13.39 -32.60 14.95
CA HIS A 512 13.08 -33.59 15.98
C HIS A 512 12.59 -34.89 15.31
N GLU A 513 13.14 -36.03 15.72
CA GLU A 513 12.69 -37.39 15.35
C GLU A 513 12.41 -37.62 13.84
N LYS A 514 13.25 -37.03 12.97
CA LYS A 514 13.22 -37.15 11.49
C LYS A 514 11.96 -36.63 10.77
N ILE A 515 10.87 -36.30 11.48
CA ILE A 515 9.58 -35.88 10.87
C ILE A 515 9.10 -34.52 11.40
N ASN A 516 9.49 -34.11 12.61
CA ASN A 516 8.99 -32.88 13.24
C ASN A 516 9.98 -31.71 13.07
N VAL A 517 9.68 -30.82 12.12
CA VAL A 517 10.42 -29.57 11.91
C VAL A 517 9.93 -28.53 12.90
N ARG A 518 10.83 -27.99 13.73
CA ARG A 518 10.58 -26.86 14.64
C ARG A 518 11.49 -25.69 14.28
N TYR A 519 11.07 -24.48 14.61
CA TYR A 519 11.85 -23.27 14.38
C TYR A 519 12.26 -22.65 15.72
N GLU A 520 13.53 -22.29 15.82
CA GLU A 520 14.08 -21.60 16.99
C GLU A 520 13.86 -20.10 16.85
N ILE A 521 13.43 -19.44 17.91
CA ILE A 521 13.11 -18.01 17.93
C ILE A 521 13.84 -17.29 19.07
N SER A 522 14.18 -16.02 18.85
CA SER A 522 14.86 -15.20 19.84
C SER A 522 13.93 -14.68 20.95
N ALA A 523 12.61 -14.74 20.75
CA ALA A 523 11.63 -14.33 21.75
C ALA A 523 11.45 -15.43 22.82
N THR A 524 11.44 -15.02 24.08
CA THR A 524 11.41 -15.95 25.22
C THR A 524 10.00 -16.51 25.43
N ILE A 525 9.89 -17.84 25.44
CA ILE A 525 8.65 -18.55 25.78
C ILE A 525 8.69 -18.88 27.28
N TYR A 526 7.76 -18.31 28.03
CA TYR A 526 7.55 -18.58 29.46
C TYR A 526 6.37 -19.54 29.64
N GLU A 527 6.24 -20.14 30.82
CA GLU A 527 5.04 -20.88 31.22
C GLU A 527 3.78 -20.03 31.01
N GLY A 528 2.71 -20.61 30.46
CA GLY A 528 1.50 -19.89 30.03
C GLY A 528 1.52 -19.37 28.59
N ASN A 529 2.69 -19.17 27.96
CA ASN A 529 2.77 -18.82 26.52
C ASN A 529 2.55 -20.02 25.60
N SER A 530 2.66 -21.25 26.10
CA SER A 530 2.43 -22.47 25.32
C SER A 530 1.04 -22.43 24.67
N GLY A 531 1.00 -22.70 23.37
CA GLY A 531 -0.20 -22.63 22.53
C GLY A 531 -0.50 -21.23 21.97
N GLY A 532 0.29 -20.21 22.34
CA GLY A 532 0.15 -18.85 21.82
C GLY A 532 0.63 -18.69 20.36
N PRO A 533 0.08 -17.70 19.61
CA PRO A 533 0.45 -17.47 18.22
C PRO A 533 1.80 -16.75 18.08
N VAL A 534 2.56 -17.15 17.07
CA VAL A 534 3.74 -16.41 16.58
C VAL A 534 3.47 -15.96 15.16
N PHE A 535 3.60 -14.67 14.89
CA PHE A 535 3.27 -14.07 13.59
C PHE A 535 4.37 -13.16 13.05
N ASN A 536 4.32 -12.96 11.73
CA ASN A 536 5.24 -12.11 10.98
C ASN A 536 4.86 -10.62 11.07
N ALA A 537 5.65 -9.74 10.45
CA ALA A 537 5.38 -8.30 10.40
C ALA A 537 4.07 -7.89 9.65
N SER A 538 3.40 -8.84 8.99
CA SER A 538 2.10 -8.65 8.34
C SER A 538 0.93 -9.18 9.18
N ASN A 539 1.17 -9.55 10.45
CA ASN A 539 0.19 -10.13 11.39
C ASN A 539 -0.41 -11.47 10.94
N GLU A 540 0.33 -12.23 10.13
CA GLU A 540 -0.05 -13.60 9.76
C GLU A 540 0.67 -14.60 10.66
N VAL A 541 -0.06 -15.55 11.23
CA VAL A 541 0.49 -16.60 12.09
C VAL A 541 1.36 -17.53 11.26
N ILE A 542 2.60 -17.68 11.70
CA ILE A 542 3.59 -18.56 11.09
C ILE A 542 3.85 -19.80 11.94
N GLY A 543 3.50 -19.79 13.22
CA GLY A 543 3.64 -20.96 14.08
C GLY A 543 3.00 -20.82 15.47
N VAL A 544 3.04 -21.92 16.21
CA VAL A 544 2.50 -22.08 17.57
C VAL A 544 3.66 -22.22 18.55
N ALA A 545 3.69 -21.40 19.59
CA ALA A 545 4.69 -21.51 20.66
C ALA A 545 4.50 -22.82 21.43
N THR A 546 5.57 -23.60 21.65
CA THR A 546 5.48 -24.93 22.29
C THR A 546 6.46 -25.12 23.45
N LYS A 547 7.76 -24.88 23.25
CA LYS A 547 8.80 -25.23 24.23
C LYS A 547 9.64 -24.02 24.56
N GLY A 548 9.83 -23.76 25.85
CA GLY A 548 10.52 -22.57 26.37
C GLY A 548 11.35 -22.86 27.62
N THR A 549 11.67 -21.82 28.37
CA THR A 549 12.47 -21.95 29.61
C THR A 549 11.60 -22.59 30.70
N THR A 550 12.09 -23.68 31.32
CA THR A 550 11.41 -24.32 32.46
C THR A 550 12.24 -24.08 33.73
N SER A 551 11.60 -24.24 34.89
CA SER A 551 12.24 -24.16 36.21
C SER A 551 13.41 -25.15 36.42
N ASN A 552 13.56 -26.15 35.53
CA ASN A 552 14.61 -27.18 35.58
C ASN A 552 15.71 -27.04 34.50
N GLY A 553 15.74 -25.94 33.71
CA GLY A 553 16.84 -25.66 32.78
C GLY A 553 16.46 -24.80 31.57
N VAL A 554 17.49 -24.23 30.91
CA VAL A 554 17.35 -23.41 29.69
C VAL A 554 17.25 -24.34 28.48
N SER A 555 16.06 -24.43 27.89
CA SER A 555 15.84 -25.07 26.61
C SER A 555 15.59 -24.00 25.54
N PRO A 556 15.98 -24.23 24.27
CA PRO A 556 15.76 -23.27 23.19
C PRO A 556 14.27 -22.97 23.01
N ASN A 557 13.93 -21.73 22.66
CA ASN A 557 12.55 -21.33 22.43
C ASN A 557 12.12 -21.82 21.04
N GLU A 558 11.19 -22.76 20.99
CA GLU A 558 10.78 -23.43 19.75
C GLU A 558 9.31 -23.17 19.43
N ILE A 559 9.02 -23.04 18.13
CA ILE A 559 7.67 -22.97 17.58
C ILE A 559 7.42 -24.14 16.61
N ILE A 560 6.17 -24.60 16.57
CA ILE A 560 5.66 -25.55 15.57
C ILE A 560 5.16 -24.72 14.37
N PRO A 561 5.59 -25.01 13.12
CA PRO A 561 5.15 -24.24 11.97
C PRO A 561 3.66 -24.41 11.70
N ILE A 562 3.00 -23.34 11.27
CA ILE A 562 1.54 -23.32 11.04
C ILE A 562 1.10 -24.32 9.97
N SER A 563 2.00 -24.72 9.06
CA SER A 563 1.75 -25.77 8.08
C SER A 563 1.35 -27.10 8.72
N GLU A 564 1.84 -27.41 9.93
CA GLU A 564 1.45 -28.64 10.64
C GLU A 564 0.02 -28.57 11.18
N VAL A 565 -0.44 -27.38 11.60
CA VAL A 565 -1.84 -27.15 11.97
C VAL A 565 -2.74 -27.32 10.74
N LEU A 566 -2.36 -26.73 9.60
CA LEU A 566 -3.12 -26.86 8.35
C LEU A 566 -3.18 -28.30 7.82
N LYS A 567 -2.15 -29.11 8.06
CA LYS A 567 -2.17 -30.54 7.76
C LYS A 567 -3.10 -31.30 8.69
N LEU A 568 -2.99 -31.06 10.00
CA LEU A 568 -3.85 -31.70 11.01
C LEU A 568 -5.33 -31.39 10.79
N ALA A 569 -5.66 -30.17 10.37
CA ALA A 569 -7.04 -29.76 10.08
C ALA A 569 -7.66 -30.48 8.86
N LYS A 570 -6.84 -31.02 7.94
CA LYS A 570 -7.34 -31.78 6.77
C LYS A 570 -7.62 -33.26 7.08
N GLU A 571 -7.23 -33.73 8.27
CA GLU A 571 -7.48 -35.09 8.74
C GLU A 571 -8.88 -35.23 9.38
N VAL A 572 -9.58 -34.11 9.56
CA VAL A 572 -10.96 -33.96 10.01
C VAL A 572 -11.85 -33.70 8.80
#